data_AF-A0A4U8S2C7-F1
#
_entry.id   AF-A0A4U8S2C7-F1
#
_cell.length_a   1.000
_cell.length_b   1.000
_cell.length_c   1.000
_cell.angle_alpha   90.00
_cell.angle_beta   90.00
_cell.angle_gamma   90.00
#
_symmetry.space_group_name_H-M   'P 1'
#
loop_
_entity.id
_entity.type
_entity.pdbx_description
1 polymer ?
#
loop_
_entity_poly.entity_id
_entity_poly.type
_entity_poly.pdbx_seq_one_letter_code
_entity_poly.pdbx_strand_id
1 'polypeptide(L)'
;MKMDMKSLKNLRKSVTKKINLNLKNHYIQYLSDKYQELPLWAYIEFLTFNELLEFIKFYKEKYPCFECPSDSLMFCVRKLRNALAHNNTILNYFIRNPKHSRFSQSTGLIDELKILGLYNKNTKKKIKNILLHDLLCLLIAYKQLASEEALKEAKNNIKSFLKNVIAKNILKNMGELFHNMTLYIEVFTKYLSSFSC
;
A
#
# COMPACT_ATOMS: atom_id res chain seq x y z
N MET A 1 10.69 -14.47 10.40
CA MET A 1 11.89 -13.67 10.74
C MET A 1 11.49 -12.79 11.91
N LYS A 2 11.92 -13.13 13.14
CA LYS A 2 11.64 -12.35 14.36
C LYS A 2 12.23 -10.94 14.22
N MET A 3 11.52 -9.89 14.61
CA MET A 3 12.13 -8.59 14.84
C MET A 3 13.08 -8.72 16.02
N ASP A 4 14.36 -8.46 15.78
CA ASP A 4 15.34 -8.48 16.85
C ASP A 4 15.17 -7.22 17.73
N MET A 5 15.67 -7.29 18.97
CA MET A 5 15.71 -6.14 19.89
C MET A 5 16.51 -4.96 19.33
N LYS A 6 17.31 -5.14 18.27
CA LYS A 6 18.11 -4.10 17.63
C LYS A 6 17.23 -3.22 16.73
N SER A 7 16.27 -3.78 16.00
CA SER A 7 15.30 -3.02 15.18
C SER A 7 14.45 -2.07 16.04
N LEU A 8 13.95 -2.53 17.19
CA LEU A 8 13.20 -1.66 18.12
C LEU A 8 14.05 -0.55 18.72
N LYS A 9 15.30 -0.87 19.10
CA LYS A 9 16.26 0.15 19.57
C LYS A 9 16.54 1.19 18.47
N ASN A 10 16.63 0.77 17.21
CA ASN A 10 16.83 1.67 16.08
C ASN A 10 15.61 2.57 15.83
N LEU A 11 14.40 2.01 15.88
CA LEU A 11 13.14 2.76 15.79
C LEU A 11 13.05 3.84 16.88
N ARG A 12 13.31 3.45 18.14
CA ARG A 12 13.34 4.39 19.28
C ARG A 12 14.35 5.51 19.06
N LYS A 13 15.57 5.18 18.63
CA LYS A 13 16.62 6.18 18.33
C LYS A 13 16.19 7.13 17.21
N SER A 14 15.59 6.62 16.14
CA SER A 14 15.13 7.42 15.01
C SER A 14 14.07 8.43 15.44
N VAL A 15 13.05 7.99 16.19
CA VAL A 15 11.99 8.88 16.68
C VAL A 15 12.53 9.93 17.64
N THR A 16 13.38 9.52 18.60
CA THR A 16 14.02 10.45 19.55
C THR A 16 14.79 11.55 18.81
N LYS A 17 15.53 11.17 17.76
CA LYS A 17 16.27 12.14 16.93
C LYS A 17 15.33 13.14 16.27
N LYS A 18 14.18 12.71 15.73
CA LYS A 18 13.21 13.60 15.06
C LYS A 18 12.54 14.56 16.03
N ILE A 19 12.21 14.10 17.23
CA ILE A 19 11.66 14.94 18.29
C ILE A 19 12.67 16.03 18.63
N ASN A 20 13.92 15.65 18.90
CA ASN A 20 14.98 16.59 19.26
C ASN A 20 15.27 17.61 18.15
N LEU A 21 15.26 17.19 16.88
CA LEU A 21 15.48 18.07 15.73
C LEU A 21 14.36 19.09 15.52
N ASN A 22 13.15 18.78 15.99
CA ASN A 22 11.97 19.61 15.76
C ASN A 22 11.42 20.22 17.06
N LEU A 23 12.22 20.36 18.12
CA LEU A 23 11.79 20.98 19.39
C LEU A 23 11.28 22.42 19.23
N LYS A 24 11.68 23.12 18.15
CA LYS A 24 11.16 24.46 17.82
C LYS A 24 9.73 24.43 17.25
N ASN A 25 9.19 23.26 16.95
CA ASN A 25 7.81 23.10 16.53
C ASN A 25 6.91 23.16 17.79
N HIS A 26 5.98 24.12 17.83
CA HIS A 26 5.04 24.32 18.93
C HIS A 26 4.29 23.04 19.34
N TYR A 27 3.98 22.16 18.38
CA TYR A 27 3.32 20.89 18.66
C TYR A 27 4.20 19.94 19.48
N ILE A 28 5.47 19.83 19.11
CA ILE A 28 6.44 18.94 19.78
C ILE A 28 6.81 19.49 21.15
N GLN A 29 6.94 20.81 21.25
CA GLN A 29 7.14 21.48 22.53
C GLN A 29 5.98 21.20 23.49
N TYR A 30 4.73 21.38 23.03
CA TYR A 30 3.55 21.04 23.82
C TYR A 30 3.56 19.60 24.33
N LEU A 31 3.89 18.64 23.47
CA LEU A 31 3.97 17.22 23.86
C LEU A 31 5.09 16.96 24.87
N SER A 32 6.25 17.60 24.70
CA SER A 32 7.40 17.46 25.61
C SER A 32 7.14 18.09 26.98
N ASP A 33 6.41 19.20 27.03
CA ASP A 33 6.06 19.88 28.28
C ASP A 33 4.97 19.12 29.04
N LYS A 34 4.06 18.48 28.31
CA LYS A 34 2.92 17.76 28.89
C LYS A 34 3.25 16.34 29.36
N TYR A 35 4.18 15.65 28.70
CA TYR A 35 4.43 14.23 28.94
C TYR A 35 5.91 13.96 29.22
N GLN A 36 6.21 13.38 30.38
CA GLN A 36 7.57 12.91 30.72
C GLN A 36 8.01 11.74 29.82
N GLU A 37 7.06 10.88 29.45
CA GLU A 37 7.23 9.85 28.41
C GLU A 37 6.12 10.00 27.37
N LEU A 38 6.49 10.02 26.08
CA LEU A 38 5.50 10.21 25.02
C LEU A 38 4.48 9.08 24.98
N PRO A 39 3.17 9.40 24.95
CA PRO A 39 2.15 8.38 24.78
C PRO A 39 2.27 7.74 23.40
N LEU A 40 1.82 6.49 23.27
CA LEU A 40 1.97 5.71 22.04
C LEU A 40 1.36 6.40 20.81
N TRP A 41 0.19 7.05 20.96
CA TRP A 41 -0.45 7.75 19.85
C TRP A 41 0.45 8.87 19.32
N ALA A 42 1.08 9.65 20.20
CA ALA A 42 2.01 10.72 19.81
C ALA A 42 3.29 10.14 19.19
N TYR A 43 3.77 9.00 19.72
CA TYR A 43 4.93 8.31 19.15
C TYR A 43 4.70 7.88 17.69
N ILE A 44 3.50 7.37 17.39
CA ILE A 44 3.12 6.91 16.04
C ILE A 44 3.13 8.08 15.03
N GLU A 45 2.80 9.29 15.44
CA GLU A 45 2.80 10.48 14.57
C GLU A 45 4.19 10.86 14.06
N PHE A 46 5.25 10.49 14.79
CA PHE A 46 6.64 10.74 14.37
C PHE A 46 7.20 9.66 13.43
N LEU A 47 6.45 8.59 13.18
CA LEU A 47 6.90 7.50 12.32
C LEU A 47 6.75 7.90 10.85
N THR A 48 7.81 7.70 10.06
CA THR A 48 7.63 7.55 8.62
C THR A 48 6.80 6.31 8.34
N PHE A 49 6.21 6.22 7.15
CA PHE A 49 5.46 5.01 6.80
C PHE A 49 6.29 3.73 6.86
N ASN A 50 7.59 3.77 6.56
CA ASN A 50 8.45 2.60 6.70
C ASN A 50 8.61 2.17 8.17
N GLU A 51 8.84 3.14 9.05
CA GLU A 51 8.95 2.91 10.49
C GLU A 51 7.63 2.44 11.11
N LEU A 52 6.50 2.91 10.59
CA LEU A 52 5.18 2.40 10.95
C LEU A 52 5.03 0.92 10.57
N LEU A 53 5.48 0.50 9.39
CA LEU A 53 5.45 -0.92 9.01
C LEU A 53 6.35 -1.78 9.91
N GLU A 54 7.52 -1.29 10.30
CA GLU A 54 8.36 -2.00 11.29
C GLU A 54 7.68 -2.07 12.66
N PHE A 55 7.04 -0.98 13.09
CA PHE A 55 6.28 -0.97 14.34
C PHE A 55 5.14 -1.98 14.32
N ILE A 56 4.36 -2.03 13.23
CA ILE A 56 3.26 -2.99 13.05
C ILE A 56 3.77 -4.43 13.07
N LYS A 57 4.92 -4.70 12.45
CA LYS A 57 5.54 -6.03 12.46
C LYS A 57 5.90 -6.47 13.89
N PHE A 58 6.52 -5.58 14.65
CA PHE A 58 6.76 -5.83 16.08
C PHE A 58 5.46 -6.09 16.84
N TYR A 59 4.45 -5.26 16.61
CA TYR A 59 3.18 -5.37 17.30
C TYR A 59 2.52 -6.73 17.04
N LYS A 60 2.54 -7.19 15.79
CA LYS A 60 2.03 -8.52 15.40
C LYS A 60 2.78 -9.68 16.05
N GLU A 61 4.10 -9.56 16.22
CA GLU A 61 4.88 -10.59 16.92
C GLU A 61 4.54 -10.66 18.41
N LYS A 62 4.24 -9.52 19.02
CA LYS A 62 3.83 -9.44 20.42
C LYS A 62 2.37 -9.85 20.64
N TYR A 63 1.50 -9.56 19.67
CA TYR A 63 0.06 -9.83 19.72
C TYR A 63 -0.37 -10.60 18.47
N PRO A 64 -0.27 -11.94 18.46
CA PRO A 64 -0.52 -12.76 17.27
C PRO A 64 -1.96 -12.69 16.72
N CYS A 65 -2.93 -12.25 17.53
CA CYS A 65 -4.31 -12.00 17.11
C CYS A 65 -4.49 -10.73 16.26
N PHE A 66 -3.44 -9.90 16.13
CA PHE A 66 -3.49 -8.71 15.30
C PHE A 66 -3.36 -9.08 13.82
N GLU A 67 -4.47 -8.93 13.08
CA GLU A 67 -4.52 -9.14 11.64
C GLU A 67 -4.08 -7.89 10.88
N CYS A 68 -3.26 -8.08 9.85
CA CYS A 68 -2.72 -7.02 9.02
C CYS A 68 -2.28 -7.63 7.68
N PRO A 69 -2.35 -6.89 6.56
CA PRO A 69 -1.83 -7.36 5.28
C PRO A 69 -0.39 -7.88 5.39
N SER A 70 -0.03 -8.79 4.49
CA SER A 70 1.30 -9.37 4.49
C SER A 70 2.40 -8.32 4.27
N ASP A 71 3.59 -8.57 4.83
CA ASP A 71 4.78 -7.72 4.63
C ASP A 71 5.05 -7.45 3.14
N SER A 72 4.81 -8.44 2.28
CA SER A 72 5.02 -8.31 0.82
C SER A 72 4.00 -7.38 0.15
N LEU A 73 2.75 -7.37 0.61
CA LEU A 73 1.72 -6.41 0.15
C LEU A 73 2.07 -5.00 0.61
N MET A 74 2.41 -4.84 1.89
CA MET A 74 2.73 -3.53 2.46
C MET A 74 4.01 -2.93 1.88
N PHE A 75 4.98 -3.77 1.49
CA PHE A 75 6.15 -3.34 0.74
C PHE A 75 5.78 -2.69 -0.60
N CYS A 76 4.83 -3.26 -1.34
CA CYS A 76 4.31 -2.70 -2.58
C CYS A 76 3.58 -1.38 -2.36
N VAL A 77 2.71 -1.32 -1.35
CA VAL A 77 2.01 -0.08 -0.95
C VAL A 77 3.01 1.03 -0.63
N ARG A 78 4.07 0.72 0.13
CA ARG A 78 5.13 1.69 0.45
C ARG A 78 5.82 2.24 -0.79
N LYS A 79 6.21 1.37 -1.75
CA LYS A 79 6.83 1.80 -3.01
C LYS A 79 5.91 2.76 -3.78
N LEU A 80 4.63 2.39 -3.91
CA LEU A 80 3.65 3.18 -4.65
C LEU A 80 3.40 4.54 -4.00
N ARG A 81 3.20 4.57 -2.67
CA ARG A 81 3.05 5.81 -1.89
C ARG A 81 4.26 6.73 -2.06
N ASN A 82 5.46 6.18 -1.98
CA ASN A 82 6.69 6.97 -2.14
C ASN A 82 6.80 7.52 -3.56
N ALA A 83 6.48 6.73 -4.59
CA ALA A 83 6.51 7.21 -5.97
C ALA A 83 5.49 8.35 -6.22
N LEU A 84 4.29 8.23 -5.65
CA LEU A 84 3.25 9.27 -5.71
C LEU A 84 3.67 10.56 -5.01
N ALA A 85 4.27 10.46 -3.81
CA ALA A 85 4.71 11.61 -3.04
C ALA A 85 5.83 12.42 -3.71
N HIS A 86 6.57 11.79 -4.64
CA HIS A 86 7.63 12.43 -5.41
C HIS A 86 7.18 12.86 -6.83
N ASN A 87 5.87 12.90 -7.11
CA ASN A 87 5.28 13.29 -8.40
C ASN A 87 5.78 12.48 -9.61
N ASN A 88 6.12 11.20 -9.43
CA ASN A 88 6.54 10.35 -10.55
C ASN A 88 5.38 10.10 -11.53
N THR A 89 5.67 10.09 -12.84
CA THR A 89 4.67 9.83 -13.90
C THR A 89 4.27 8.36 -13.98
N ILE A 90 3.36 7.95 -13.11
CA ILE A 90 2.87 6.58 -12.94
C ILE A 90 2.29 5.99 -14.23
N LEU A 91 1.49 6.75 -14.97
CA LEU A 91 0.90 6.28 -16.23
C LEU A 91 1.96 5.87 -17.27
N ASN A 92 3.08 6.60 -17.33
CA ASN A 92 4.17 6.28 -18.23
C ASN A 92 4.86 4.96 -17.84
N TYR A 93 5.01 4.68 -16.54
CA TYR A 93 5.49 3.38 -16.04
C TYR A 93 4.51 2.25 -16.38
N PHE A 94 3.20 2.53 -16.35
CA PHE A 94 2.18 1.52 -16.69
C PHE A 94 2.28 1.08 -18.15
N ILE A 95 2.54 2.03 -19.06
CA ILE A 95 2.64 1.77 -20.50
C ILE A 95 4.01 1.18 -20.84
N ARG A 96 5.11 1.86 -20.45
CA ARG A 96 6.46 1.46 -20.87
C ARG A 96 6.97 0.20 -20.20
N ASN A 97 6.40 -0.15 -19.03
CA ASN A 97 6.79 -1.30 -18.22
C ASN A 97 8.31 -1.59 -18.23
N PRO A 98 9.14 -0.63 -17.77
CA PRO A 98 10.58 -0.78 -17.83
C PRO A 98 11.02 -2.05 -17.10
N LYS A 99 11.94 -2.82 -17.71
CA LYS A 99 12.49 -4.02 -17.06
C LYS A 99 13.27 -3.60 -15.83
N HIS A 100 12.91 -4.14 -14.67
CA HIS A 100 13.69 -3.99 -13.45
C HIS A 100 14.32 -5.33 -13.05
N SER A 101 15.65 -5.37 -13.02
CA SER A 101 16.43 -6.56 -12.69
C SER A 101 16.18 -7.09 -11.27
N ARG A 102 15.64 -6.25 -10.36
CA ARG A 102 15.34 -6.60 -8.96
C ARG A 102 13.86 -6.78 -8.66
N PHE A 103 12.99 -6.82 -9.68
CA PHE A 103 11.57 -7.00 -9.45
C PHE A 103 11.26 -8.45 -9.02
N SER A 104 10.60 -8.58 -7.87
CA SER A 104 10.01 -9.83 -7.40
C SER A 104 8.52 -9.61 -7.14
N GLN A 105 7.72 -10.63 -7.44
CA GLN A 105 6.28 -10.59 -7.22
C GLN A 105 5.98 -10.76 -5.73
N SER A 106 5.02 -10.00 -5.22
CA SER A 106 4.52 -10.12 -3.86
C SER A 106 3.87 -11.49 -3.66
N THR A 107 4.34 -12.25 -2.67
CA THR A 107 3.76 -13.55 -2.32
C THR A 107 2.32 -13.38 -1.86
N GLY A 108 2.02 -12.36 -1.04
CA GLY A 108 0.66 -12.04 -0.63
C GLY A 108 -0.29 -11.71 -1.77
N LEU A 109 0.18 -11.04 -2.83
CA LEU A 109 -0.64 -10.84 -4.04
C LEU A 109 -0.93 -12.17 -4.74
N ILE A 110 0.09 -13.00 -4.91
CA ILE A 110 -0.06 -14.30 -5.58
C ILE A 110 -1.05 -15.18 -4.83
N ASP A 111 -0.94 -15.25 -3.50
CA ASP A 111 -1.80 -16.09 -2.68
C ASP A 111 -3.25 -15.60 -2.72
N GLU A 112 -3.48 -14.28 -2.65
CA GLU A 112 -4.82 -13.73 -2.82
C GLU A 112 -5.41 -14.01 -4.20
N LEU A 113 -4.63 -13.86 -5.26
CA LEU A 113 -5.08 -14.17 -6.62
C LEU A 113 -5.42 -15.66 -6.79
N LYS A 114 -4.75 -16.56 -6.08
CA LYS A 114 -5.10 -17.99 -6.07
C LYS A 114 -6.42 -18.24 -5.35
N ILE A 115 -6.61 -17.62 -4.17
CA ILE A 115 -7.88 -17.70 -3.41
C ILE A 115 -9.05 -17.22 -4.29
N LEU A 116 -8.83 -16.17 -5.09
CA LEU A 116 -9.83 -15.67 -6.02
C LEU A 116 -9.98 -16.49 -7.30
N GLY A 117 -9.19 -17.55 -7.51
CA GLY A 117 -9.19 -18.31 -8.76
C GLY A 117 -8.80 -17.48 -9.99
N LEU A 118 -8.02 -16.40 -9.80
CA LEU A 118 -7.54 -15.51 -10.86
C LEU A 118 -6.06 -15.74 -11.20
N TYR A 119 -5.35 -16.58 -10.45
CA TYR A 119 -3.93 -16.87 -10.70
C TYR A 119 -3.74 -17.91 -11.81
N ASN A 120 -3.60 -17.45 -13.06
CA ASN A 120 -3.33 -18.29 -14.24
C ASN A 120 -2.12 -17.78 -15.05
N LYS A 121 -1.76 -18.48 -16.15
CA LYS A 121 -0.61 -18.13 -17.00
C LYS A 121 -0.67 -16.70 -17.55
N ASN A 122 -1.87 -16.23 -17.93
CA ASN A 122 -2.09 -14.88 -18.43
C ASN A 122 -1.89 -13.85 -17.32
N THR A 123 -2.52 -14.07 -16.15
CA THR A 123 -2.35 -13.23 -14.97
C THR A 123 -0.88 -13.11 -14.58
N LYS A 124 -0.15 -14.23 -14.51
CA LYS A 124 1.29 -14.27 -14.20
C LYS A 124 2.12 -13.42 -15.16
N LYS A 125 1.74 -13.35 -16.44
CA LYS A 125 2.37 -12.46 -17.44
C LYS A 125 2.02 -11.00 -17.18
N LYS A 126 0.75 -10.68 -16.94
CA LYS A 126 0.27 -9.31 -16.68
C LYS A 126 0.87 -8.70 -15.41
N ILE A 127 0.95 -9.46 -14.31
CA ILE A 127 1.55 -8.99 -13.04
C ILE A 127 3.08 -8.93 -13.07
N LYS A 128 3.72 -9.04 -14.25
CA LYS A 128 5.10 -8.57 -14.47
C LYS A 128 5.15 -7.06 -14.70
N ASN A 129 4.02 -6.44 -15.06
CA ASN A 129 3.90 -4.99 -15.06
C ASN A 129 3.94 -4.51 -13.62
N ILE A 130 5.01 -3.80 -13.25
CA ILE A 130 5.32 -3.44 -11.85
C ILE A 130 4.22 -2.57 -11.27
N LEU A 131 3.69 -1.64 -12.07
CA LEU A 131 2.67 -0.74 -11.57
C LEU A 131 1.32 -1.44 -11.45
N LEU A 132 0.92 -2.26 -12.42
CA LEU A 132 -0.26 -3.10 -12.28
C LEU A 132 -0.16 -4.00 -11.04
N HIS A 133 1.01 -4.62 -10.85
CA HIS A 133 1.30 -5.44 -9.68
C HIS A 133 1.14 -4.66 -8.36
N ASP A 134 1.78 -3.49 -8.25
CA ASP A 134 1.74 -2.69 -7.02
C ASP A 134 0.35 -2.07 -6.77
N LEU A 135 -0.40 -1.72 -7.82
CA LEU A 135 -1.81 -1.29 -7.73
C LEU A 135 -2.71 -2.42 -7.24
N LEU A 136 -2.53 -3.65 -7.71
CA LEU A 136 -3.26 -4.81 -7.20
C LEU A 136 -2.93 -5.10 -5.74
N CYS A 137 -1.65 -4.95 -5.35
CA CYS A 137 -1.26 -5.07 -3.95
C CYS A 137 -1.95 -4.02 -3.08
N LEU A 138 -2.02 -2.76 -3.54
CA LEU A 138 -2.73 -1.69 -2.85
C LEU A 138 -4.21 -2.03 -2.70
N LEU A 139 -4.86 -2.49 -3.78
CA LEU A 139 -6.27 -2.85 -3.75
C LEU A 139 -6.57 -3.93 -2.71
N ILE A 140 -5.71 -4.96 -2.62
CA ILE A 140 -5.86 -6.04 -1.66
C ILE A 140 -5.61 -5.56 -0.23
N ALA A 141 -4.51 -4.86 0.00
CA ALA A 141 -4.19 -4.32 1.32
C ALA A 141 -5.26 -3.35 1.81
N TYR A 142 -5.81 -2.52 0.91
CA TYR A 142 -6.88 -1.59 1.25
C TYR A 142 -8.15 -2.30 1.69
N LYS A 143 -8.56 -3.38 0.99
CA LYS A 143 -9.71 -4.22 1.42
C LYS A 143 -9.54 -4.79 2.83
N GLN A 144 -8.32 -5.21 3.16
CA GLN A 144 -8.02 -5.84 4.45
C GLN A 144 -7.94 -4.84 5.62
N LEU A 145 -7.83 -3.53 5.33
CA LEU A 145 -7.60 -2.49 6.35
C LEU A 145 -8.74 -1.47 6.47
N ALA A 146 -9.43 -1.17 5.36
CA ALA A 146 -10.41 -0.09 5.31
C ALA A 146 -11.75 -0.53 5.88
N SER A 147 -12.48 0.44 6.46
CA SER A 147 -13.88 0.23 6.87
C SER A 147 -14.78 0.03 5.66
N GLU A 148 -15.99 -0.49 5.88
CA GLU A 148 -16.96 -0.70 4.82
C GLU A 148 -17.34 0.61 4.11
N GLU A 149 -17.44 1.71 4.84
CA GLU A 149 -17.75 3.04 4.29
C GLU A 149 -16.63 3.52 3.37
N ALA A 150 -15.38 3.41 3.83
CA ALA A 150 -14.21 3.79 3.05
C ALA A 150 -14.07 2.93 1.77
N LEU A 151 -14.38 1.63 1.87
CA LEU A 151 -14.41 0.72 0.72
C LEU A 151 -15.52 1.09 -0.27
N LYS A 152 -16.71 1.45 0.22
CA LYS A 152 -17.83 1.91 -0.61
C LYS A 152 -17.48 3.19 -1.36
N GLU A 153 -16.85 4.15 -0.70
CA GLU A 153 -16.39 5.38 -1.32
C GLU A 153 -15.32 5.11 -2.39
N ALA A 154 -14.27 4.34 -2.04
CA ALA A 154 -13.23 3.96 -2.98
C ALA A 154 -13.79 3.24 -4.22
N LYS A 155 -14.78 2.36 -4.02
CA LYS A 155 -15.48 1.66 -5.10
C LYS A 155 -16.20 2.64 -6.04
N ASN A 156 -16.91 3.63 -5.48
CA ASN A 156 -17.60 4.64 -6.28
C ASN A 156 -16.61 5.52 -7.07
N ASN A 157 -15.52 5.93 -6.43
CA ASN A 157 -14.46 6.72 -7.05
C ASN A 157 -13.79 5.97 -8.19
N ILE A 158 -13.42 4.70 -7.99
CA ILE A 158 -12.81 3.85 -9.02
C ILE A 158 -13.80 3.58 -10.16
N LYS A 159 -15.08 3.28 -9.87
CA LYS A 159 -16.11 3.10 -10.90
C LYS A 159 -16.29 4.36 -11.74
N SER A 160 -16.39 5.53 -11.11
CA SER A 160 -16.51 6.82 -11.79
C SER A 160 -15.30 7.09 -12.69
N PHE A 161 -14.09 6.87 -12.17
CA PHE A 161 -12.85 6.99 -12.93
C PHE A 161 -12.85 6.07 -14.15
N LEU A 162 -13.12 4.77 -13.98
CA LEU A 162 -13.14 3.80 -15.07
C LEU A 162 -14.20 4.17 -16.12
N LYS A 163 -15.40 4.57 -15.70
CA LYS A 163 -16.46 5.03 -16.61
C LYS A 163 -15.99 6.22 -17.43
N ASN A 164 -15.38 7.23 -16.81
CA ASN A 164 -14.89 8.43 -17.49
C ASN A 164 -13.77 8.11 -18.48
N VAL A 165 -12.86 7.23 -18.08
CA VAL A 165 -11.72 6.80 -18.88
C VAL A 165 -12.15 5.99 -20.11
N ILE A 166 -13.18 5.14 -19.98
CA ILE A 166 -13.78 4.40 -21.09
C ILE A 166 -14.63 5.32 -21.99
N ALA A 167 -15.51 6.14 -21.40
CA ALA A 167 -16.42 7.01 -22.14
C ALA A 167 -15.68 8.05 -22.99
N LYS A 168 -14.55 8.57 -22.50
CA LYS A 168 -13.70 9.52 -23.23
C LYS A 168 -12.75 8.85 -24.23
N ASN A 169 -12.86 7.53 -24.43
CA ASN A 169 -11.99 6.74 -25.32
C ASN A 169 -10.48 6.87 -25.03
N ILE A 170 -10.09 7.38 -23.85
CA ILE A 170 -8.70 7.66 -23.48
C ILE A 170 -7.85 6.37 -23.59
N LEU A 171 -8.43 5.23 -23.23
CA LEU A 171 -7.74 3.93 -23.30
C LEU A 171 -7.80 3.24 -24.65
N LYS A 172 -8.84 3.45 -25.47
CA LYS A 172 -8.92 2.80 -26.78
C LYS A 172 -7.78 3.25 -27.69
N ASN A 173 -7.33 4.50 -27.52
CA ASN A 173 -6.17 5.04 -28.23
C ASN A 173 -4.82 4.62 -27.61
N MET A 174 -4.84 3.87 -26.50
CA MET A 174 -3.66 3.38 -25.77
C MET A 174 -3.80 1.87 -25.50
N GLY A 175 -3.83 1.05 -26.57
CA GLY A 175 -4.18 -0.38 -26.49
C GLY A 175 -3.47 -1.19 -25.40
N GLU A 176 -2.19 -0.91 -25.13
CA GLU A 176 -1.41 -1.58 -24.07
C GLU A 176 -1.89 -1.21 -22.65
N LEU A 177 -2.29 0.05 -22.43
CA LEU A 177 -2.89 0.52 -21.18
C LEU A 177 -4.24 -0.18 -20.94
N PHE A 178 -5.08 -0.30 -21.97
CA PHE A 178 -6.37 -0.98 -21.88
C PHE A 178 -6.20 -2.46 -21.50
N HIS A 179 -5.28 -3.18 -22.14
CA HIS A 179 -5.02 -4.60 -21.87
C HIS A 179 -4.58 -4.88 -20.43
N ASN A 180 -3.69 -4.03 -19.90
CA ASN A 180 -3.19 -4.14 -18.54
C ASN A 180 -4.28 -3.76 -17.51
N MET A 181 -5.11 -2.77 -17.82
CA MET A 181 -6.25 -2.38 -16.97
C MET A 181 -7.34 -3.46 -16.90
N THR A 182 -7.47 -4.35 -17.90
CA THR A 182 -8.48 -5.43 -17.84
C THR A 182 -8.32 -6.31 -16.60
N LEU A 183 -7.09 -6.71 -16.26
CA LEU A 183 -6.86 -7.52 -15.05
C LEU A 183 -7.17 -6.73 -13.78
N TYR A 184 -6.81 -5.43 -13.75
CA TYR A 184 -7.15 -4.57 -12.62
C TYR A 184 -8.68 -4.50 -12.43
N ILE A 185 -9.43 -4.33 -13.52
CA ILE A 185 -10.90 -4.28 -13.50
C ILE A 185 -11.50 -5.63 -13.10
N GLU A 186 -10.97 -6.75 -13.59
CA GLU A 186 -11.40 -8.10 -13.20
C GLU A 186 -11.21 -8.35 -11.71
N VAL A 187 -10.03 -8.03 -11.17
CA VAL A 187 -9.76 -8.15 -9.73
C VAL A 187 -10.64 -7.17 -8.96
N PHE A 188 -10.73 -5.90 -9.36
CA PHE A 188 -11.60 -4.91 -8.72
C PHE A 188 -13.06 -5.38 -8.66
N THR A 189 -13.56 -5.93 -9.77
CA THR A 189 -14.92 -6.46 -9.84
C THR A 189 -15.02 -7.67 -8.93
N LYS A 190 -14.24 -8.73 -9.13
CA LYS A 190 -14.37 -9.96 -8.32
C LYS A 190 -14.10 -9.75 -6.82
N TYR A 191 -13.19 -8.85 -6.48
CA TYR A 191 -12.67 -8.67 -5.13
C TYR A 191 -13.41 -7.62 -4.31
N LEU A 192 -13.95 -6.58 -4.94
CA LEU A 192 -14.71 -5.51 -4.27
C LEU A 192 -16.20 -5.44 -4.67
N SER A 193 -16.68 -6.25 -5.62
CA SER A 193 -18.12 -6.39 -5.88
C SER A 193 -18.80 -7.43 -4.99
N SER A 194 -18.05 -8.31 -4.31
CA SER A 194 -18.57 -9.26 -3.30
C SER A 194 -19.03 -8.61 -1.99
N PHE A 195 -18.91 -7.28 -1.87
CA PHE A 195 -19.68 -6.49 -0.93
C PHE A 195 -21.09 -6.31 -1.50
N SER A 196 -21.94 -7.30 -1.22
CA SER A 196 -23.39 -7.17 -1.33
C SER A 196 -23.85 -5.95 -0.53
N CYS A 197 -24.80 -5.21 -1.09
CA CYS A 197 -25.59 -4.22 -0.36
C CYS A 197 -26.22 -4.80 0.91
#